data_AF-A0A426CL79-F1
#
_entry.id   AF-A0A426CL79-F1
#
_cell.length_a   1.000
_cell.length_b   1.000
_cell.length_c   1.000
_cell.angle_alpha   90.00
_cell.angle_beta   90.00
_cell.angle_gamma   90.00
#
_symmetry.space_group_name_H-M   'P 1'
#
loop_
_entity.id
_entity.type
_entity.pdbx_description
1 polymer ?
#
loop_
_entity_poly.entity_id
_entity_poly.type
_entity_poly.pdbx_seq_one_letter_code
_entity_poly.pdbx_strand_id
1 'polypeptide(L)'
;MISATVLHVQTRDVFRNAAVTVLDSSYDPVPFDDMPKFFGELADMLNRICGDRWKEFFDCDNFALAAVFLASWKHYKSRWDGYGKGEGCPIGVLCYRTDPTDPTTGHAVNVAFTDRGLFVFEPQRREFFSLNQAQKDSAWLVYYT
;
A
#
# COMPACT_ATOMS: atom_id res chain seq x y z
N MET A 1 2.58 -10.89 13.52
CA MET A 1 3.55 -9.79 13.47
C MET A 1 4.68 -10.17 12.53
N ILE A 2 4.92 -9.36 11.50
CA ILE A 2 6.03 -9.48 10.55
C ILE A 2 7.11 -8.46 10.93
N SER A 3 8.39 -8.86 10.92
CA SER A 3 9.48 -7.93 11.18
C SER A 3 9.83 -7.09 9.95
N ALA A 4 10.44 -5.93 10.17
CA ALA A 4 10.92 -5.07 9.09
C ALA A 4 11.81 -5.81 8.09
N THR A 5 12.72 -6.66 8.58
CA THR A 5 13.63 -7.47 7.76
C THR A 5 12.87 -8.45 6.88
N VAL A 6 11.88 -9.16 7.43
CA VAL A 6 11.09 -10.14 6.66
C VAL A 6 10.25 -9.43 5.61
N LEU A 7 9.59 -8.32 5.97
CA LEU A 7 8.82 -7.52 5.02
C LEU A 7 9.71 -6.99 3.89
N HIS A 8 10.87 -6.44 4.23
CA HIS A 8 11.84 -5.96 3.24
C HIS A 8 12.26 -7.06 2.25
N VAL A 9 12.63 -8.24 2.75
CA VAL A 9 13.05 -9.38 1.90
C VAL A 9 11.91 -9.83 0.99
N GLN A 10 10.71 -10.03 1.53
CA GLN A 10 9.57 -10.49 0.74
C GLN A 10 9.13 -9.46 -0.31
N THR A 11 9.20 -8.17 0.00
CA THR A 11 8.95 -7.10 -0.97
C THR A 11 10.01 -7.08 -2.07
N ARG A 12 11.30 -7.26 -1.72
CA ARG A 12 12.39 -7.37 -2.71
C ARG A 12 12.25 -8.58 -3.62
N ASP A 13 11.73 -9.70 -3.12
CA ASP A 13 11.53 -10.91 -3.94
C ASP A 13 10.50 -10.68 -5.05
N VAL A 14 9.49 -9.83 -4.81
CA VAL A 14 8.45 -9.45 -5.77
C VAL A 14 8.86 -8.27 -6.65
N PHE A 15 9.50 -7.25 -6.07
CA PHE A 15 9.91 -6.00 -6.73
C PHE A 15 11.43 -5.88 -6.73
N ARG A 16 12.09 -6.74 -7.51
CA ARG A 16 13.54 -6.97 -7.45
C ARG A 16 14.42 -5.76 -7.76
N ASN A 17 13.89 -4.77 -8.47
CA ASN A 17 14.60 -3.55 -8.83
C ASN A 17 14.24 -2.35 -7.96
N ALA A 18 13.23 -2.48 -7.10
CA ALA A 18 12.82 -1.39 -6.22
C ALA A 18 13.81 -1.21 -5.06
N ALA A 19 14.06 0.06 -4.71
CA ALA A 19 14.56 0.43 -3.40
C ALA A 19 13.44 0.22 -2.39
N VAL A 20 13.67 -0.60 -1.37
CA VAL A 20 12.66 -0.94 -0.35
C VAL A 20 13.08 -0.33 0.98
N THR A 21 12.21 0.50 1.53
CA THR A 21 12.38 1.11 2.86
C THR A 21 11.23 0.70 3.75
N VAL A 22 11.56 0.29 4.98
CA VAL A 22 10.60 -0.09 6.02
C VAL A 22 10.95 0.69 7.26
N LEU A 23 10.03 1.52 7.76
CA LEU A 23 10.32 2.46 8.84
C LEU A 23 10.06 1.89 10.23
N ASP A 24 8.98 1.14 10.43
CA ASP A 24 8.71 0.51 11.71
C ASP A 24 9.45 -0.82 11.84
N SER A 25 9.81 -1.15 13.09
CA SER A 25 10.50 -2.41 13.42
C SER A 25 9.67 -3.66 13.12
N SER A 26 8.34 -3.55 13.19
CA SER A 26 7.42 -4.66 12.97
C SER A 26 6.00 -4.17 12.70
N TYR A 27 5.25 -4.97 11.95
CA TYR A 27 3.85 -4.71 11.63
C TYR A 27 2.99 -5.92 11.98
N ASP A 28 1.72 -5.69 12.27
CA ASP A 28 0.72 -6.75 12.29
C ASP A 28 0.09 -6.83 10.90
N PRO A 29 0.23 -7.93 10.14
CA PRO A 29 -0.45 -8.07 8.86
C PRO A 29 -1.97 -8.09 9.03
N VAL A 30 -2.71 -7.51 8.08
CA VAL A 30 -4.17 -7.70 7.99
C VAL A 30 -4.41 -9.16 7.59
N PRO A 31 -5.25 -9.92 8.32
CA PRO A 31 -5.73 -11.21 7.85
C PRO A 31 -6.43 -11.04 6.50
N PHE A 32 -6.12 -11.86 5.51
CA PHE A 32 -6.66 -11.68 4.15
C PHE A 32 -8.19 -11.60 4.13
N ASP A 33 -8.87 -12.38 4.97
CA ASP A 33 -10.33 -12.41 5.06
C ASP A 33 -10.91 -11.10 5.64
N ASP A 34 -10.10 -10.30 6.34
CA ASP A 34 -10.47 -8.99 6.88
C ASP A 34 -10.13 -7.82 5.92
N MET A 35 -9.44 -8.10 4.80
CA MET A 35 -9.12 -7.06 3.80
C MET A 35 -10.35 -6.31 3.29
N PRO A 36 -11.48 -6.95 2.95
CA PRO A 36 -12.66 -6.21 2.46
C PRO A 36 -13.18 -5.19 3.48
N LYS A 37 -13.17 -5.54 4.77
CA LYS A 37 -13.56 -4.61 5.85
C LYS A 37 -12.53 -3.48 5.96
N PHE A 38 -11.24 -3.82 6.09
CA PHE A 38 -10.19 -2.83 6.27
C PHE A 38 -10.12 -1.83 5.11
N PHE A 39 -10.07 -2.34 3.87
CA PHE A 39 -9.94 -1.52 2.67
C PHE A 39 -11.26 -0.86 2.26
N GLY A 40 -12.41 -1.43 2.62
CA GLY A 40 -13.71 -0.76 2.46
C GLY A 40 -13.79 0.50 3.33
N GLU A 41 -13.43 0.41 4.60
CA GLU A 41 -13.38 1.57 5.49
C GLU A 41 -12.30 2.58 5.05
N LEU A 42 -11.14 2.11 4.58
CA LEU A 42 -10.09 2.97 4.02
C LEU A 42 -10.59 3.71 2.77
N ALA A 43 -11.32 3.02 1.88
CA ALA A 43 -11.92 3.64 0.71
C ALA A 43 -12.92 4.73 1.11
N ASP A 44 -13.78 4.49 2.11
CA ASP A 44 -14.70 5.51 2.63
C ASP A 44 -13.95 6.73 3.19
N MET A 45 -12.86 6.52 3.91
CA MET A 45 -12.02 7.60 4.43
C MET A 45 -11.34 8.40 3.31
N LEU A 46 -10.79 7.71 2.30
CA LEU A 46 -10.21 8.33 1.11
C LEU A 46 -11.26 9.18 0.37
N ASN A 47 -12.50 8.70 0.23
CA ASN A 47 -13.57 9.43 -0.44
C ASN A 47 -13.88 10.74 0.27
N ARG A 48 -13.92 10.72 1.60
CA ARG A 48 -14.21 11.90 2.41
C ARG A 48 -13.12 12.96 2.31
N ILE A 49 -11.86 12.56 2.15
CA ILE A 49 -10.71 13.47 2.19
C ILE A 49 -10.30 13.91 0.78
N CYS A 50 -10.20 12.97 -0.14
CA CYS A 50 -9.68 13.17 -1.49
C CYS A 50 -10.78 13.51 -2.50
N GLY A 51 -12.02 13.07 -2.23
CA GLY A 51 -13.12 13.12 -3.20
C GLY A 51 -12.89 12.21 -4.41
N ASP A 52 -13.59 12.52 -5.49
CA ASP A 52 -13.63 11.68 -6.71
C ASP A 52 -12.84 12.28 -7.87
N ARG A 53 -12.22 13.45 -7.68
CA ARG A 53 -11.66 14.25 -8.77
C ARG A 53 -10.15 14.34 -8.68
N TRP A 54 -9.49 13.80 -9.70
CA TRP A 54 -8.09 14.09 -10.00
C TRP A 54 -7.88 15.61 -10.14
N LYS A 55 -6.83 16.14 -9.51
CA LYS A 55 -6.37 17.53 -9.68
C LYS A 55 -4.90 17.48 -10.02
N GLU A 56 -4.40 18.41 -10.85
CA GLU A 56 -2.98 18.41 -11.28
C GLU A 56 -1.97 18.46 -10.13
N PHE A 57 -2.35 19.01 -8.97
CA PHE A 57 -1.54 19.07 -7.76
C PHE A 57 -1.90 18.00 -6.72
N PHE A 58 -2.79 17.08 -7.07
CA PHE A 58 -3.27 15.98 -6.24
C PHE A 58 -3.38 14.71 -7.10
N ASP A 59 -2.22 14.14 -7.42
CA ASP A 59 -2.09 13.02 -8.35
C ASP A 59 -1.93 11.66 -7.62
N CYS A 60 -1.54 10.63 -8.36
CA CYS A 60 -1.33 9.27 -7.85
C CYS A 60 -0.49 9.19 -6.57
N ASP A 61 0.56 10.01 -6.43
CA ASP A 61 1.44 9.95 -5.27
C ASP A 61 0.76 10.43 -3.98
N ASN A 62 -0.06 11.49 -4.08
CA ASN A 62 -0.81 12.05 -2.97
C ASN A 62 -1.91 11.10 -2.50
N PHE A 63 -2.59 10.41 -3.43
CA PHE A 63 -3.55 9.36 -3.07
C PHE A 63 -2.86 8.19 -2.37
N ALA A 64 -1.70 7.74 -2.86
CA ALA A 64 -0.95 6.65 -2.24
C ALA A 64 -0.46 7.03 -0.84
N LEU A 65 0.05 8.25 -0.65
CA LEU A 65 0.46 8.77 0.66
C LEU A 65 -0.72 8.93 1.63
N ALA A 66 -1.85 9.45 1.14
CA ALA A 66 -3.06 9.57 1.95
C ALA A 66 -3.55 8.20 2.44
N ALA A 67 -3.54 7.19 1.57
CA ALA A 67 -3.93 5.83 1.94
C ALA A 67 -3.04 5.25 3.03
N VAL A 68 -1.72 5.45 2.93
CA VAL A 68 -0.76 5.04 3.96
C VAL A 68 -1.06 5.74 5.30
N PHE A 69 -1.20 7.07 5.29
CA PHE A 69 -1.51 7.83 6.51
C PHE A 69 -2.81 7.37 7.19
N LEU A 70 -3.87 7.19 6.41
CA LEU A 70 -5.19 6.80 6.92
C LEU A 70 -5.19 5.36 7.45
N ALA A 71 -4.46 4.46 6.82
CA ALA A 71 -4.27 3.10 7.30
C ALA A 71 -3.51 3.07 8.64
N SER A 72 -2.42 3.84 8.76
CA SER A 72 -1.67 3.97 10.02
C SER A 72 -2.52 4.58 11.14
N TRP A 73 -3.34 5.58 10.82
CA TRP A 73 -4.31 6.15 11.76
C TRP A 73 -5.36 5.12 12.22
N LYS A 74 -5.91 4.33 11.29
CA LYS A 74 -6.85 3.24 11.60
C LYS A 74 -6.20 2.20 12.52
N HIS A 75 -4.94 1.84 12.26
CA HIS A 75 -4.18 0.94 13.14
C HIS A 75 -4.04 1.49 14.56
N TYR A 76 -3.61 2.75 14.68
CA TYR A 76 -3.50 3.43 15.97
C TYR A 76 -4.84 3.41 16.73
N LYS A 77 -5.93 3.80 16.07
CA LYS A 77 -7.28 3.79 16.65
C LYS A 77 -7.71 2.42 17.13
N SER A 78 -7.51 1.39 16.32
CA SER A 78 -7.84 0.02 16.69
C SER A 78 -7.15 -0.44 17.97
N ARG A 79 -5.85 -0.14 18.07
CA ARG A 79 -5.06 -0.47 19.26
C ARG A 79 -5.52 0.32 20.48
N TRP A 80 -5.87 1.59 20.30
CA TRP A 80 -6.39 2.45 21.36
C TRP A 80 -7.74 1.94 21.91
N ASP A 81 -8.67 1.58 21.01
CA ASP A 81 -10.02 1.14 21.37
C ASP A 81 -10.08 -0.34 21.82
N GLY A 82 -8.95 -1.05 21.78
CA GLY A 82 -8.85 -2.43 22.27
C GLY A 82 -9.46 -3.48 21.34
N TYR A 83 -9.68 -3.18 20.05
CA TYR A 83 -10.35 -4.06 19.09
C TYR A 83 -9.55 -5.31 18.66
N GLY A 84 -8.40 -5.59 19.29
CA GLY A 84 -7.63 -6.82 19.06
C GLY A 84 -6.74 -6.80 17.81
N LYS A 85 -6.10 -7.95 17.52
CA LYS A 85 -5.13 -8.11 16.42
C LYS A 85 -5.85 -8.08 15.06
N GLY A 86 -5.25 -7.45 14.05
CA GLY A 86 -5.71 -7.55 12.65
C GLY A 86 -6.09 -6.23 11.97
N GLU A 87 -6.07 -5.11 12.68
CA GLU A 87 -6.37 -3.79 12.08
C GLU A 87 -5.12 -2.93 11.86
N GLY A 88 -3.93 -3.55 11.90
CA GLY A 88 -2.72 -2.98 11.31
C GLY A 88 -2.55 -3.51 9.90
N CYS A 89 -2.19 -2.64 8.97
CA CYS A 89 -1.77 -3.06 7.64
C CYS A 89 -0.38 -2.51 7.38
N PRO A 90 0.63 -3.37 7.15
CA PRO A 90 1.84 -2.96 6.48
C PRO A 90 1.44 -2.53 5.06
N ILE A 91 1.16 -1.24 4.91
CA ILE A 91 0.82 -0.61 3.64
C ILE A 91 1.94 0.36 3.28
N GLY A 92 2.43 0.25 2.06
CA GLY A 92 3.47 1.11 1.53
C GLY A 92 3.02 1.82 0.27
N VAL A 93 3.80 2.81 -0.14
CA VAL A 93 3.74 3.39 -1.49
C VAL A 93 4.62 2.54 -2.41
N LEU A 94 4.09 2.15 -3.56
CA LEU A 94 4.80 1.47 -4.65
C LEU A 94 4.82 2.40 -5.86
N CYS A 95 6.01 2.70 -6.38
CA CYS A 95 6.17 3.45 -7.62
C CYS A 95 6.73 2.56 -8.73
N TYR A 96 6.03 2.53 -9.87
CA TYR A 96 6.33 1.67 -11.01
C TYR A 96 5.91 2.32 -12.34
N ARG A 97 6.29 1.72 -13.47
CA ARG A 97 5.89 2.21 -14.80
C ARG A 97 4.63 1.49 -15.28
N THR A 98 3.61 2.23 -15.70
CA THR A 98 2.40 1.63 -16.29
C THR A 98 2.71 1.01 -17.64
N ASP A 99 3.56 1.66 -18.45
CA ASP A 99 4.24 1.10 -19.61
C ASP A 99 5.73 0.89 -19.28
N PRO A 100 6.21 -0.35 -19.15
CA PRO A 100 7.60 -0.66 -18.83
C PRO A 100 8.62 -0.11 -19.84
N THR A 101 8.20 0.23 -21.06
CA THR A 101 9.08 0.72 -22.13
C THR A 101 9.20 2.24 -22.19
N ASP A 102 8.27 2.98 -21.56
CA ASP A 102 8.24 4.43 -21.57
C ASP A 102 8.63 5.01 -20.20
N PRO A 103 9.76 5.71 -20.08
CA PRO A 103 10.23 6.26 -18.82
C PRO A 103 9.35 7.39 -18.24
N THR A 104 8.38 7.90 -19.00
CA THR A 104 7.48 8.97 -18.58
C THR A 104 6.20 8.47 -17.91
N THR A 105 5.93 7.17 -17.93
CA THR A 105 4.66 6.57 -17.47
C THR A 105 4.68 6.15 -16.00
N GLY A 106 5.27 6.98 -15.14
CA GLY A 106 5.33 6.70 -13.70
C GLY A 106 3.95 6.71 -13.05
N HIS A 107 3.71 5.78 -12.14
CA HIS A 107 2.49 5.71 -11.33
C HIS A 107 2.81 5.28 -9.91
N ALA A 108 2.07 5.84 -8.95
CA ALA A 108 2.16 5.53 -7.53
C ALA A 108 0.86 4.89 -7.05
N VAL A 109 0.98 3.74 -6.40
CA VAL A 109 -0.12 2.97 -5.83
C VAL A 109 0.27 2.48 -4.45
N ASN A 110 -0.60 1.74 -3.78
CA ASN A 110 -0.27 1.12 -2.52
C ASN A 110 0.08 -0.35 -2.68
N VAL A 111 1.00 -0.83 -1.84
CA VAL A 111 1.25 -2.25 -1.65
C VAL A 111 0.94 -2.62 -0.21
N ALA A 112 0.03 -3.58 -0.04
CA ALA A 112 -0.41 -4.09 1.25
C ALA A 112 0.17 -5.48 1.48
N PHE A 113 0.68 -5.73 2.69
CA PHE A 113 1.14 -7.05 3.09
C PHE A 113 0.14 -7.71 4.04
N THR A 114 -0.32 -8.90 3.67
CA THR A 114 -1.26 -9.72 4.45
C THR A 114 -0.66 -11.05 4.85
N ASP A 115 -1.40 -11.86 5.61
CA ASP A 115 -1.03 -13.25 5.91
C ASP A 115 -0.95 -14.15 4.66
N ARG A 116 -1.43 -13.68 3.49
CA ARG A 116 -1.32 -14.38 2.20
C ARG A 116 -0.32 -13.72 1.23
N GLY A 117 0.42 -12.71 1.66
CA GLY A 117 1.47 -12.06 0.88
C GLY A 117 1.14 -10.63 0.43
N LEU A 118 1.75 -10.20 -0.67
CA LEU A 118 1.69 -8.83 -1.16
C LEU A 118 0.55 -8.63 -2.16
N PHE A 119 -0.24 -7.59 -1.94
CA PHE A 119 -1.35 -7.18 -2.80
C PHE A 119 -1.17 -5.71 -3.20
N VAL A 120 -1.45 -5.40 -4.47
CA VAL A 120 -1.40 -4.01 -4.96
C VAL A 120 -2.81 -3.43 -4.91
N PHE A 121 -2.93 -2.27 -4.28
CA PHE A 121 -4.17 -1.53 -4.10
C PHE A 121 -4.08 -0.20 -4.84
N GLU A 122 -5.06 0.08 -5.70
CA GLU A 122 -5.22 1.37 -6.35
C GLU A 122 -6.10 2.27 -5.45
N PRO A 123 -5.53 3.29 -4.78
CA PRO A 123 -6.30 4.16 -3.89
C PRO A 123 -7.34 5.02 -4.60
N GLN A 124 -7.17 5.33 -5.89
CA GLN A 124 -8.13 6.15 -6.64
C GLN A 124 -9.39 5.36 -7.02
N ARG A 125 -9.20 4.14 -7.55
CA ARG A 125 -10.26 3.22 -7.98
C ARG A 125 -10.79 2.35 -6.85
N ARG A 126 -10.06 2.28 -5.73
CA ARG A 126 -10.39 1.52 -4.51
C ARG A 126 -10.47 0.01 -4.77
N GLU A 127 -9.56 -0.48 -5.60
CA GLU A 127 -9.57 -1.87 -6.04
C GLU A 127 -8.19 -2.51 -5.94
N PHE A 128 -8.20 -3.82 -5.76
CA PHE A 128 -7.00 -4.64 -5.86
C PHE A 128 -6.78 -5.04 -7.31
N PHE A 129 -5.51 -5.04 -7.72
CA PHE A 129 -5.14 -5.51 -9.04
C PHE A 129 -3.78 -6.20 -9.00
N SER A 130 -3.43 -6.89 -10.09
CA SER A 130 -2.14 -7.55 -10.24
C SER A 130 -1.30 -6.85 -11.28
N LEU A 131 -0.04 -6.60 -10.94
CA LEU A 131 0.96 -6.17 -11.90
C LEU A 131 1.50 -7.37 -12.67
N ASN A 132 1.74 -7.19 -13.97
CA ASN A 132 2.49 -8.17 -14.75
C ASN A 132 3.98 -8.14 -14.38
N GLN A 133 4.77 -9.11 -14.85
CA GLN A 133 6.18 -9.21 -14.47
C GLN A 133 6.99 -7.99 -14.91
N ALA A 134 6.76 -7.47 -16.13
CA ALA A 134 7.49 -6.31 -16.63
C ALA A 134 7.19 -5.03 -15.81
N GLN A 135 5.96 -4.88 -15.31
CA GLN A 135 5.59 -3.80 -14.39
C GLN A 135 6.19 -3.97 -12.99
N LYS A 136 6.30 -5.20 -12.49
CA LYS A 136 7.02 -5.48 -11.24
C LYS A 136 8.51 -5.18 -11.36
N ASP A 137 9.11 -5.56 -12.48
CA ASP A 137 10.51 -5.32 -12.77
C ASP A 137 10.80 -3.83 -13.04
N SER A 138 9.80 -3.05 -13.45
CA SER A 138 9.93 -1.60 -13.63
C SER A 138 9.78 -0.80 -12.34
N ALA A 139 9.39 -1.43 -11.22
CA ALA A 139 9.26 -0.77 -9.93
C ALA A 139 10.61 -0.26 -9.43
N TRP A 140 10.66 1.00 -8.96
CA TRP A 140 11.88 1.63 -8.46
C TRP A 140 11.82 2.00 -6.98
N LEU A 141 10.63 2.08 -6.38
CA LEU A 141 10.45 2.47 -4.99
C LEU A 141 9.33 1.65 -4.34
N VAL A 142 9.61 1.12 -3.14
CA VAL A 142 8.61 0.71 -2.16
C VAL A 142 8.94 1.31 -0.80
N TYR A 143 7.97 1.99 -0.19
CA TYR A 143 8.16 2.70 1.07
C TYR A 143 7.00 2.40 2.03
N TYR A 144 7.29 1.69 3.13
CA TYR A 144 6.34 1.44 4.21
C TYR A 144 6.58 2.44 5.35
N THR A 145 5.52 3.11 5.80
CA THR A 145 5.54 3.87 7.06
C THR A 145 5.09 2.96 8.17
#